data_AF-A0A2Z5ENF2-F1
#
_entry.id   AF-A0A2Z5ENF2-F1
#
_cell.length_a   1.000
_cell.length_b   1.000
_cell.length_c   1.000
_cell.angle_alpha   90.00
_cell.angle_beta   90.00
_cell.angle_gamma   90.00
#
_symmetry.space_group_name_H-M   'P 1'
#
loop_
_entity.id
_entity.type
_entity.pdbx_description
1 polymer ?
#
loop_
_entity_poly.entity_id
_entity_poly.type
_entity_poly.pdbx_seq_one_letter_code
_entity_poly.pdbx_strand_id
1 'polypeptide(L)'
;AFGLRAVVLPDSSRSLDGHLDDDWAPLLSGGTPLSDAATAGRSAAVLAVGAGLDRAAAMLAGADAWVVPHAVGLDACDALVAQLAAIAGRDVPDVLRCWRARLTDGLLDASGVLAGRRVALALEPDLLAGVSALLTEAGCHVVTAITPTGAAHLQNLACDEVV
;
A
#
# COMPACT_ATOMS: atom_id res chain seq x y z
N ALA A 1 -8.77 -14.22 -1.11
CA ALA A 1 -9.70 -13.99 0.02
C ALA A 1 -11.07 -13.52 -0.45
N PHE A 2 -11.14 -12.42 -1.21
CA PHE A 2 -12.40 -11.85 -1.71
C PHE A 2 -12.86 -12.34 -3.09
N GLY A 3 -12.40 -13.49 -3.60
CA GLY A 3 -12.87 -14.08 -4.87
C GLY A 3 -12.92 -13.16 -6.09
N LEU A 4 -12.26 -12.00 -6.02
CA LEU A 4 -12.10 -11.04 -7.09
C LEU A 4 -10.97 -11.52 -8.01
N ARG A 5 -11.13 -11.33 -9.31
CA ARG A 5 -10.01 -11.40 -10.24
C ARG A 5 -9.30 -10.05 -10.20
N ALA A 6 -8.02 -10.05 -9.82
CA ALA A 6 -7.20 -8.85 -9.83
C ALA A 6 -6.36 -8.79 -11.11
N VAL A 7 -6.21 -7.58 -11.65
CA VAL A 7 -5.19 -7.23 -12.64
C VAL A 7 -4.26 -6.24 -11.96
N VAL A 8 -2.99 -6.61 -11.77
CA VAL A 8 -2.00 -5.79 -11.05
C VAL A 8 -1.16 -5.02 -12.07
N LEU A 9 -1.01 -3.70 -11.93
CA LEU A 9 -0.34 -2.88 -12.95
C LEU A 9 0.59 -1.83 -12.30
N PRO A 10 1.91 -1.92 -12.49
CA PRO A 10 2.66 -3.05 -13.05
C PRO A 10 2.73 -4.25 -12.09
N ASP A 11 2.87 -5.47 -12.63
CA ASP A 11 3.23 -6.66 -11.84
C ASP A 11 4.68 -7.04 -12.15
N SER A 12 5.56 -6.86 -11.17
CA SER A 12 6.97 -7.24 -11.22
C SER A 12 7.32 -8.38 -10.26
N SER A 13 6.31 -9.04 -9.67
CA SER A 13 6.50 -10.00 -8.58
C SER A 13 7.42 -11.15 -8.98
N ARG A 14 7.17 -11.81 -10.11
CA ARG A 14 7.98 -12.91 -10.60
C ARG A 14 9.37 -12.48 -11.06
N SER A 15 9.51 -11.31 -11.66
CA SER A 15 10.82 -10.84 -12.14
C SER A 15 11.77 -10.45 -11.01
N LEU A 16 11.24 -10.10 -9.83
CA LEU A 16 12.00 -9.53 -8.70
C LEU A 16 11.84 -10.32 -7.39
N ASP A 17 11.39 -11.58 -7.44
CA ASP A 17 11.29 -12.46 -6.26
C ASP A 17 12.62 -13.16 -5.89
N GLY A 18 13.67 -12.97 -6.70
CA GLY A 18 15.02 -13.48 -6.43
C GLY A 18 15.22 -14.98 -6.72
N HIS A 19 14.28 -15.65 -7.39
CA HIS A 19 14.52 -17.03 -7.83
C HIS A 19 15.56 -17.10 -8.96
N LEU A 20 16.30 -18.21 -8.98
CA LEU A 20 17.18 -18.54 -10.09
C LEU A 20 16.38 -19.42 -11.05
N ASP A 21 15.95 -18.84 -12.17
CA ASP A 21 15.43 -19.62 -13.30
C ASP A 21 16.58 -20.41 -13.96
N ASP A 22 16.31 -21.66 -14.35
CA ASP A 22 17.27 -22.49 -15.09
C ASP A 22 17.66 -21.86 -16.44
N ASP A 23 16.74 -21.10 -17.05
CA ASP A 23 16.92 -20.34 -18.28
C ASP A 23 16.96 -18.84 -17.97
N TRP A 24 18.15 -18.32 -17.68
CA TRP A 24 18.34 -16.88 -17.46
C TRP A 24 17.94 -16.07 -18.71
N ALA A 25 17.07 -15.09 -18.52
CA ALA A 25 16.67 -14.13 -19.56
C ALA A 25 17.05 -12.70 -19.17
N PRO A 26 17.57 -11.86 -20.11
CA PRO A 26 17.92 -10.47 -19.84
C PRO A 26 16.69 -9.54 -19.71
N LEU A 27 15.49 -10.05 -20.03
CA LEU A 27 14.23 -9.31 -19.95
C LEU A 27 13.38 -9.84 -18.80
N LEU A 28 12.48 -8.99 -18.30
CA LEU A 28 11.53 -9.31 -17.23
C LEU A 28 10.72 -10.58 -17.57
N SER A 29 10.70 -11.55 -16.65
CA SER A 29 9.88 -12.76 -16.74
C SER A 29 8.57 -12.62 -15.95
N GLY A 30 7.45 -13.04 -16.57
CA GLY A 30 6.12 -12.91 -15.98
C GLY A 30 5.50 -11.52 -16.16
N GLY A 31 4.78 -11.06 -15.13
CA GLY A 31 4.06 -9.79 -15.13
C GLY A 31 2.70 -9.82 -15.83
N THR A 32 2.09 -8.64 -15.96
CA THR A 32 0.72 -8.51 -16.45
C THR A 32 0.65 -8.58 -17.97
N PRO A 33 -0.14 -9.51 -18.54
CA PRO A 33 -0.31 -9.62 -19.98
C PRO A 33 -0.85 -8.32 -20.58
N LEU A 34 -0.38 -7.96 -21.78
CA LEU A 34 -0.88 -6.79 -22.50
C LEU A 34 -2.41 -6.84 -22.74
N SER A 35 -2.97 -8.05 -22.89
CA SER A 35 -4.43 -8.25 -23.00
C SER A 35 -5.19 -7.83 -21.73
N ASP A 36 -4.61 -8.12 -20.56
CA ASP A 36 -5.20 -7.78 -19.27
C ASP A 36 -5.01 -6.28 -19.01
N ALA A 37 -3.85 -5.71 -19.33
CA ALA A 37 -3.61 -4.27 -19.27
C ALA A 37 -4.58 -3.47 -20.16
N ALA A 38 -4.81 -3.94 -21.40
CA ALA A 38 -5.73 -3.30 -22.34
C ALA A 38 -7.20 -3.31 -21.88
N THR A 39 -7.56 -4.22 -20.98
CA THR A 39 -8.92 -4.34 -20.45
C THR A 39 -9.04 -3.85 -19.01
N ALA A 40 -7.96 -3.40 -18.38
CA ALA A 40 -7.92 -3.03 -16.97
C ALA A 40 -8.89 -1.89 -16.60
N GLY A 41 -9.07 -0.89 -17.47
CA GLY A 41 -10.04 0.19 -17.28
C GLY A 41 -11.52 -0.27 -17.31
N ARG A 42 -11.79 -1.53 -17.69
CA ARG A 42 -13.13 -2.14 -17.65
C ARG A 42 -13.38 -2.94 -16.37
N SER A 43 -12.46 -2.88 -15.40
CA SER A 43 -12.61 -3.53 -14.10
C SER A 43 -13.78 -2.92 -13.33
N ALA A 44 -14.37 -3.69 -12.41
CA ALA A 44 -15.44 -3.20 -11.54
C ALA A 44 -14.99 -2.05 -10.62
N ALA A 45 -13.69 -1.98 -10.34
CA ALA A 45 -13.05 -0.88 -9.63
C ALA A 45 -11.57 -0.80 -10.04
N VAL A 46 -11.00 0.39 -9.96
CA VAL A 46 -9.56 0.64 -10.08
C VAL A 46 -9.07 1.19 -8.76
N LEU A 47 -8.05 0.55 -8.19
CA LEU A 47 -7.43 0.95 -6.94
C LEU A 47 -5.99 1.36 -7.24
N ALA A 48 -5.59 2.55 -6.79
CA ALA A 48 -4.22 3.03 -6.89
C ALA A 48 -3.66 3.23 -5.48
N VAL A 49 -2.61 2.47 -5.16
CA VAL A 49 -1.90 2.55 -3.88
C VAL A 49 -0.59 3.30 -4.11
N GLY A 50 -0.56 4.55 -3.71
CA GLY A 50 0.47 5.54 -3.97
C GLY A 50 -0.14 6.81 -4.56
N ALA A 51 0.05 7.97 -3.92
CA ALA A 51 -0.48 9.24 -4.42
C ALA A 51 0.18 9.63 -5.75
N GLY A 52 1.41 9.17 -6.00
CA GLY A 52 2.08 9.35 -7.29
C GLY A 52 1.38 8.67 -8.47
N LEU A 53 0.45 7.74 -8.22
CA LEU A 53 -0.30 7.01 -9.25
C LEU A 53 -1.59 7.71 -9.68
N ASP A 54 -1.94 8.86 -9.09
CA ASP A 54 -3.22 9.55 -9.33
C ASP A 54 -3.51 9.77 -10.82
N ARG A 55 -2.51 10.24 -11.58
CA ARG A 55 -2.65 10.45 -13.03
C ARG A 55 -2.92 9.14 -13.79
N ALA A 56 -2.25 8.05 -13.40
CA ALA A 56 -2.45 6.75 -14.04
C ALA A 56 -3.84 6.17 -13.70
N ALA A 57 -4.28 6.36 -12.46
CA ALA A 57 -5.60 5.97 -11.98
C ALA A 57 -6.70 6.73 -12.74
N ALA A 58 -6.56 8.04 -12.88
CA ALA A 58 -7.47 8.89 -13.64
C ALA A 58 -7.53 8.51 -15.13
N MET A 59 -6.41 8.08 -15.73
CA MET A 59 -6.41 7.57 -17.11
C MET A 59 -7.19 6.25 -17.26
N LEU A 60 -7.22 5.40 -16.23
CA LEU A 60 -7.88 4.10 -16.28
C LEU A 60 -9.36 4.15 -15.92
N ALA A 61 -9.74 4.96 -14.91
CA ALA A 61 -11.10 4.99 -14.37
C ALA A 61 -11.62 6.40 -14.04
N GLY A 62 -10.90 7.46 -14.40
CA GLY A 62 -11.33 8.84 -14.12
C GLY A 62 -11.51 9.10 -12.62
N ALA A 63 -12.61 9.75 -12.26
CA ALA A 63 -12.94 10.09 -10.88
C ALA A 63 -13.40 8.89 -10.02
N ASP A 64 -13.70 7.74 -10.64
CA ASP A 64 -14.16 6.54 -9.94
C ASP A 64 -12.99 5.70 -9.40
N ALA A 65 -11.75 6.08 -9.69
CA ALA A 65 -10.58 5.42 -9.13
C ALA A 65 -10.47 5.68 -7.62
N TRP A 66 -10.25 4.61 -6.84
CA TRP A 66 -9.94 4.73 -5.43
C TRP A 66 -8.43 4.90 -5.26
N VAL A 67 -7.99 6.12 -4.93
CA VAL A 67 -6.58 6.47 -4.76
C VAL A 67 -6.28 6.70 -3.29
N VAL A 68 -5.25 6.04 -2.77
CA VAL A 68 -4.75 6.24 -1.40
C VAL A 68 -3.23 6.37 -1.41
N PRO A 69 -2.62 7.13 -0.49
CA PRO A 69 -1.16 7.28 -0.46
C PRO A 69 -0.42 5.99 -0.08
N HIS A 70 -1.02 5.13 0.75
CA HIS A 70 -0.46 3.83 1.15
C HIS A 70 -1.57 2.89 1.63
N ALA A 71 -1.20 1.62 1.82
CA ALA A 71 -2.01 0.58 2.46
C ALA A 71 -1.24 -0.10 3.61
N VAL A 72 -0.44 0.70 4.33
CA VAL A 72 0.43 0.26 5.43
C VAL A 72 -0.12 0.76 6.77
N GLY A 73 -0.12 -0.08 7.79
CA GLY A 73 -0.73 0.20 9.10
C GLY A 73 -2.12 -0.41 9.24
N LEU A 74 -2.65 -0.38 10.46
CA LEU A 74 -3.94 -0.94 10.82
C LEU A 74 -5.09 -0.23 10.10
N ASP A 75 -5.13 1.11 10.19
CA ASP A 75 -6.25 1.89 9.67
C ASP A 75 -6.27 1.86 8.12
N ALA A 76 -5.11 1.96 7.48
CA ALA A 76 -5.00 1.90 6.03
C ALA A 76 -5.33 0.50 5.48
N CYS A 77 -4.92 -0.56 6.18
CA CYS A 77 -5.32 -1.93 5.83
C CYS A 77 -6.84 -2.13 6.00
N ASP A 78 -7.43 -1.62 7.07
CA ASP A 78 -8.88 -1.71 7.31
C ASP A 78 -9.67 -1.00 6.20
N ALA A 79 -9.23 0.19 5.77
CA ALA A 79 -9.84 0.92 4.66
C ALA A 79 -9.76 0.13 3.33
N LEU A 80 -8.60 -0.45 3.01
CA LEU A 80 -8.44 -1.29 1.82
C LEU A 80 -9.34 -2.53 1.87
N VAL A 81 -9.36 -3.22 3.00
CA VAL A 81 -10.18 -4.44 3.20
C VAL A 81 -11.67 -4.11 3.10
N ALA A 82 -12.11 -2.99 3.68
CA ALA A 82 -13.48 -2.51 3.57
C ALA A 82 -13.86 -2.19 2.12
N GLN A 83 -12.98 -1.52 1.37
CA GLN A 83 -13.20 -1.22 -0.04
C GLN A 83 -13.34 -2.50 -0.88
N LEU A 84 -12.45 -3.48 -0.67
CA LEU A 84 -12.52 -4.77 -1.35
C LEU A 84 -13.78 -5.58 -0.99
N ALA A 85 -14.22 -5.51 0.27
CA ALA A 85 -15.47 -6.14 0.72
C ALA A 85 -16.69 -5.51 0.02
N ALA A 86 -16.72 -4.17 -0.06
CA ALA A 86 -17.79 -3.43 -0.75
C ALA A 86 -17.85 -3.77 -2.24
N ILE A 87 -16.71 -3.77 -2.94
CA ILE A 87 -16.61 -4.15 -4.36
C ILE A 87 -17.09 -5.59 -4.58
N ALA A 88 -16.70 -6.50 -3.68
CA ALA A 88 -17.05 -7.91 -3.79
C ALA A 88 -18.49 -8.22 -3.33
N GLY A 89 -19.19 -7.28 -2.71
CA GLY A 89 -20.55 -7.48 -2.18
C GLY A 89 -20.64 -8.58 -1.12
N ARG A 90 -19.62 -8.72 -0.27
CA ARG A 90 -19.54 -9.77 0.76
C ARG A 90 -18.90 -9.30 2.05
N ASP A 91 -19.11 -10.07 3.11
CA ASP A 91 -18.42 -9.87 4.38
C ASP A 91 -16.92 -10.10 4.27
N VAL A 92 -16.17 -9.47 5.19
CA VAL A 92 -14.72 -9.66 5.35
C VAL A 92 -14.44 -11.11 5.76
N PRO A 93 -13.69 -11.89 4.95
CA PRO A 93 -13.40 -13.29 5.26
C PRO A 93 -12.53 -13.44 6.51
N ASP A 94 -12.77 -14.50 7.27
CA ASP A 94 -12.17 -14.74 8.60
C ASP A 94 -10.65 -14.71 8.60
N VAL A 95 -10.01 -15.18 7.52
CA VAL A 95 -8.55 -15.14 7.39
C VAL A 95 -7.99 -13.72 7.53
N LEU A 96 -8.69 -12.71 6.99
CA LEU A 96 -8.26 -11.31 7.09
C LEU A 96 -8.50 -10.73 8.49
N ARG A 97 -9.59 -11.15 9.16
CA ARG A 97 -9.83 -10.80 10.57
C ARG A 97 -8.74 -11.37 11.48
N CYS A 98 -8.31 -12.60 11.22
CA CYS A 98 -7.17 -13.21 11.90
C CYS A 98 -5.86 -12.45 11.64
N TRP A 99 -5.59 -12.04 10.41
CA TRP A 99 -4.39 -11.23 10.10
C TRP A 99 -4.42 -9.87 10.79
N ARG A 100 -5.58 -9.20 10.81
CA ARG A 100 -5.78 -7.94 11.55
C ARG A 100 -5.51 -8.12 13.05
N ALA A 101 -6.01 -9.19 13.66
CA ALA A 101 -5.77 -9.49 15.07
C ALA A 101 -4.27 -9.72 15.34
N ARG A 102 -3.57 -10.43 14.46
CA ARG A 102 -2.12 -10.64 14.56
C ARG A 102 -1.31 -9.36 14.41
N LEU A 103 -1.72 -8.46 13.51
CA LEU A 103 -1.08 -7.15 13.39
C LEU A 103 -1.26 -6.34 14.69
N THR A 104 -2.47 -6.36 15.25
CA THR A 104 -2.78 -5.65 16.51
C THR A 104 -1.94 -6.20 17.67
N ASP A 105 -1.81 -7.53 17.77
CA ASP A 105 -0.96 -8.21 18.75
C ASP A 105 0.52 -7.85 18.57
N GLY A 106 1.02 -7.86 17.33
CA GLY A 106 2.40 -7.45 17.03
C GLY A 106 2.68 -5.98 17.36
N LEU A 107 1.72 -5.07 17.16
CA LEU A 107 1.82 -3.68 17.58
C LEU A 107 1.88 -3.56 19.11
N LEU A 108 1.06 -4.35 19.82
CA LEU A 108 1.08 -4.40 21.29
C LEU A 108 2.42 -4.92 21.81
N ASP A 109 2.94 -6.01 21.25
CA ASP A 109 4.24 -6.59 21.64
C ASP A 109 5.40 -5.63 21.37
N ALA A 110 5.37 -4.93 20.23
CA ALA A 110 6.41 -3.97 19.87
C ALA A 110 6.34 -2.67 20.70
N SER A 111 5.16 -2.31 21.23
CA SER A 111 4.93 -1.05 21.95
C SER A 111 5.87 -0.88 23.14
N GLY A 112 6.26 -1.95 23.84
CA GLY A 112 7.19 -1.86 24.97
C GLY A 112 8.57 -1.29 24.58
N VAL A 113 8.98 -1.46 23.33
CA VAL A 113 10.25 -0.92 22.81
C VAL A 113 10.04 0.40 22.07
N LEU A 114 8.94 0.51 21.32
CA LEU A 114 8.68 1.60 20.37
C LEU A 114 7.91 2.79 20.96
N ALA A 115 7.07 2.58 21.97
CA ALA A 115 6.24 3.64 22.51
C ALA A 115 7.09 4.81 23.06
N GLY A 116 6.74 6.03 22.68
CA GLY A 116 7.44 7.26 23.05
C GLY A 116 8.79 7.47 22.35
N ARG A 117 9.24 6.55 21.49
CA ARG A 117 10.50 6.72 20.75
C ARG A 117 10.38 7.84 19.74
N ARG A 118 11.42 8.67 19.70
CA ARG A 118 11.55 9.76 18.73
C ARG A 118 12.32 9.25 17.53
N VAL A 119 11.72 9.30 16.35
CA VAL A 119 12.29 8.72 15.11
C VAL A 119 12.37 9.76 14.01
N ALA A 120 13.48 9.73 13.26
CA ALA A 120 13.62 10.46 12.01
C ALA A 120 13.54 9.47 10.85
N LEU A 121 12.83 9.83 9.79
CA LEU A 121 12.60 9.00 8.61
C LEU A 121 13.13 9.71 7.36
N ALA A 122 13.70 8.96 6.43
CA ALA A 122 14.15 9.48 5.14
C ALA A 122 13.73 8.51 4.03
N LEU A 123 12.63 8.80 3.35
CA LEU A 123 11.94 7.87 2.44
C LEU A 123 11.24 8.62 1.30
N GLU A 124 10.90 7.90 0.23
CA GLU A 124 10.00 8.39 -0.83
C GLU A 124 8.61 8.74 -0.25
N PRO A 125 7.87 9.71 -0.83
CA PRO A 125 6.68 10.31 -0.19
C PRO A 125 5.60 9.32 0.24
N ASP A 126 5.23 8.39 -0.63
CA ASP A 126 4.17 7.42 -0.35
C ASP A 126 4.60 6.40 0.72
N LEU A 127 5.87 5.96 0.65
CA LEU A 127 6.45 5.05 1.63
C LEU A 127 6.64 5.74 2.98
N LEU A 128 7.05 7.02 2.98
CA LEU A 128 7.19 7.84 4.17
C LEU A 128 5.87 7.95 4.93
N ALA A 129 4.77 8.22 4.23
CA ALA A 129 3.44 8.26 4.81
C ALA A 129 3.07 6.91 5.47
N GLY A 130 3.30 5.80 4.78
CA GLY A 130 2.97 4.47 5.30
C GLY A 130 3.82 4.03 6.50
N VAL A 131 5.13 4.24 6.45
CA VAL A 131 6.04 3.90 7.57
C VAL A 131 5.79 4.80 8.77
N SER A 132 5.56 6.09 8.54
CA SER A 132 5.18 7.04 9.59
C SER A 132 3.90 6.60 10.29
N ALA A 133 2.84 6.28 9.53
CA ALA A 133 1.57 5.81 10.09
C ALA A 133 1.74 4.56 10.96
N LEU A 134 2.45 3.54 10.48
CA LEU A 134 2.70 2.31 11.24
C LEU A 134 3.50 2.57 12.53
N LEU A 135 4.51 3.44 12.48
CA LEU A 135 5.30 3.78 13.67
C LEU A 135 4.49 4.59 14.68
N THR A 136 3.62 5.50 14.21
CA THR A 136 2.68 6.22 15.07
C THR A 136 1.66 5.28 15.71
N GLU A 137 1.12 4.31 14.98
CA GLU A 137 0.25 3.25 15.52
C GLU A 137 0.96 2.42 16.59
N ALA A 138 2.28 2.19 16.45
CA ALA A 138 3.13 1.55 17.46
C ALA A 138 3.54 2.48 18.63
N GLY A 139 3.09 3.74 18.63
CA GLY A 139 3.33 4.72 19.68
C GLY A 139 4.60 5.56 19.54
N CYS A 140 5.28 5.54 18.39
CA CYS A 140 6.43 6.40 18.13
C CYS A 140 6.00 7.86 17.84
N HIS A 141 6.94 8.78 18.02
CA HIS A 141 6.84 10.18 17.62
C HIS A 141 7.81 10.44 16.46
N VAL A 142 7.27 10.73 15.28
CA VAL A 142 8.09 11.09 14.11
C VAL A 142 8.52 12.54 14.24
N VAL A 143 9.79 12.78 14.53
CA VAL A 143 10.30 14.15 14.75
C VAL A 143 10.68 14.85 13.45
N THR A 144 11.16 14.08 12.47
CA THR A 144 11.61 14.65 11.20
C THR A 144 11.36 13.63 10.10
N ALA A 145 10.70 14.07 9.04
CA ALA A 145 10.36 13.26 7.89
C ALA A 145 11.00 13.87 6.64
N ILE A 146 12.02 13.22 6.11
CA ILE A 146 12.80 13.69 4.96
C ILE A 146 12.33 12.99 3.71
N THR A 147 12.07 13.74 2.64
CA THR A 147 11.64 13.17 1.36
C THR A 147 12.29 13.89 0.17
N PRO A 148 12.67 13.17 -0.90
CA PRO A 148 13.32 13.82 -2.05
C PRO A 148 12.35 14.63 -2.92
N THR A 149 11.03 14.42 -2.79
CA THR A 149 10.02 15.10 -3.60
C THR A 149 8.82 15.55 -2.77
N GLY A 150 8.32 16.75 -3.04
CA GLY A 150 7.12 17.25 -2.35
C GLY A 150 5.86 16.52 -2.81
N ALA A 151 5.00 16.14 -1.87
CA ALA A 151 3.70 15.54 -2.18
C ALA A 151 2.61 16.09 -1.25
N ALA A 152 1.43 16.37 -1.81
CA ALA A 152 0.35 17.06 -1.10
C ALA A 152 -0.16 16.28 0.13
N HIS A 153 -0.16 14.93 0.07
CA HIS A 153 -0.62 14.08 1.16
C HIS A 153 0.27 14.14 2.41
N LEU A 154 1.52 14.62 2.28
CA LEU A 154 2.44 14.76 3.42
C LEU A 154 2.09 15.92 4.35
N GLN A 155 1.22 16.85 3.92
CA GLN A 155 0.77 17.98 4.76
C GLN A 155 0.00 17.51 6.01
N ASN A 156 -0.58 16.31 5.97
CA ASN A 156 -1.34 15.72 7.06
C ASN A 156 -0.54 14.67 7.85
N LEU A 157 0.77 14.56 7.61
CA LEU A 157 1.63 13.61 8.29
C LEU A 157 1.74 13.97 9.79
N ALA A 158 1.61 12.98 10.67
CA ALA A 158 1.80 13.16 12.11
C ALA A 158 3.29 13.25 12.46
N CYS A 159 3.92 14.38 12.16
CA CYS A 159 5.32 14.67 12.47
C CYS A 159 5.55 16.14 12.83
N ASP A 160 6.69 16.44 13.47
CA ASP A 160 7.03 17.83 13.82
C ASP A 160 7.46 18.65 12.59
N GLU A 161 8.18 18.03 11.64
CA GLU A 161 8.67 18.70 10.43
C GLU A 161 8.83 17.72 9.25
N VAL A 162 8.52 18.21 8.04
CA VAL A 162 8.81 17.55 6.76
C VAL A 162 9.86 18.36 6.02
N VAL A 163 10.94 17.70 5.58
CA VAL A 163 12.08 18.29 4.86
C VAL A 163 12.19 17.74 3.45
#